data_AF-A0A4R8W9E3-F1
#
_entry.id   AF-A0A4R8W9E3-F1
#
_cell.length_a   1.000
_cell.length_b   1.000
_cell.length_c   1.000
_cell.angle_alpha   90.00
_cell.angle_beta   90.00
_cell.angle_gamma   90.00
#
_symmetry.space_group_name_H-M   'P 1'
#
loop_
_entity.id
_entity.type
_entity.pdbx_description
1 polymer ?
#
loop_
_entity_poly.entity_id
_entity_poly.type
_entity_poly.pdbx_seq_one_letter_code
_entity_poly.pdbx_strand_id
1 'polypeptide(L)'
;MIRSITEALARKRSELGRKEKGFTLIELLVVVIIIGILAAIAIPIFLGQQDSAKDGGVKSDLATAKIAVVSYFTDGATVAPTFDAAAGTGLAKYGFAKSDNTLSIAFKTPAPAASGTAFCIDGVSKSSGATKFRITDSTGVTAGVCP
;
A
#
# COMPACT_ATOMS: atom_id res chain seq x y z
N MET A 1 -2.92 64.04 40.50
CA MET A 1 -2.87 62.56 40.69
C MET A 1 -3.07 61.80 39.37
N ILE A 2 -4.02 62.20 38.52
CA ILE A 2 -4.37 61.53 37.24
C ILE A 2 -3.18 61.42 36.26
N ARG A 3 -2.31 62.43 36.16
CA ARG A 3 -1.12 62.42 35.27
C ARG A 3 -0.13 61.28 35.51
N SER A 4 0.05 60.85 36.76
CA SER A 4 0.98 59.76 37.11
C SER A 4 0.50 58.38 36.64
N ILE A 5 -0.81 58.17 36.67
CA ILE A 5 -1.45 56.90 36.29
C ILE A 5 -1.42 56.76 34.76
N THR A 6 -1.64 57.86 34.03
CA THR A 6 -1.55 57.88 32.56
C THR A 6 -0.13 57.59 32.06
N GLU A 7 0.91 58.09 32.74
CA GLU A 7 2.31 57.82 32.37
C GLU A 7 2.73 56.38 32.68
N ALA A 8 2.26 55.82 33.80
CA ALA A 8 2.50 54.43 34.16
C ALA A 8 1.85 53.45 33.16
N LEU A 9 0.63 53.74 32.72
CA LEU A 9 -0.07 52.94 31.71
C LEU A 9 0.59 53.05 30.32
N ALA A 10 1.10 54.23 29.95
CA ALA A 10 1.83 54.44 28.70
C ALA A 10 3.15 53.65 28.64
N ARG A 11 3.93 53.62 29.73
CA ARG A 11 5.14 52.78 29.84
C ARG A 11 4.83 51.28 29.79
N LYS A 12 3.76 50.84 30.46
CA LYS A 12 3.37 49.42 30.45
C LYS A 12 2.95 48.96 29.05
N ARG A 13 2.26 49.82 28.28
CA ARG A 13 1.81 49.53 26.91
C ARG A 13 2.97 49.41 25.91
N SER A 14 4.02 50.22 26.02
CA SER A 14 5.22 50.10 25.17
C SER A 14 6.08 48.88 25.51
N GLU A 15 6.07 48.45 26.78
CA GLU A 15 6.70 47.20 27.21
C GLU A 15 6.02 45.95 26.62
N LEU A 16 4.69 45.97 26.50
CA LEU A 16 3.91 44.87 25.95
C LEU A 16 4.11 44.74 24.44
N GLY A 17 4.07 45.84 23.69
CA GLY A 17 4.26 45.83 22.22
C GLY A 17 5.69 45.48 21.76
N ARG A 18 6.70 45.61 22.62
CA ARG A 18 8.11 45.27 22.30
C ARG A 18 8.45 43.80 22.55
N LYS A 19 7.57 43.05 23.25
CA LYS A 19 7.78 41.65 23.60
C LYS A 19 7.21 40.68 22.56
N GLU A 20 6.33 41.14 21.67
CA GLU A 20 5.84 40.33 20.55
C GLU A 20 6.78 40.48 19.35
N LYS A 21 7.90 39.76 19.39
CA LYS A 21 8.73 39.55 18.20
C LYS A 21 8.03 38.50 17.32
N GLY A 22 7.50 38.94 16.18
CA GLY A 22 6.96 38.03 15.16
C GLY A 22 8.06 37.20 14.49
N PHE A 23 7.69 36.06 13.91
CA PHE A 23 8.57 35.29 13.03
C PHE A 23 9.04 36.16 11.87
N THR A 24 10.33 36.11 11.58
CA THR A 24 10.89 36.79 10.41
C THR A 24 10.59 36.01 9.14
N LEU A 25 10.41 36.70 8.02
CA LEU A 25 10.22 36.03 6.72
C LEU A 25 11.42 35.16 6.33
N ILE A 26 12.63 35.55 6.77
CA ILE A 26 13.85 34.78 6.51
C ILE A 26 13.87 33.46 7.31
N GLU A 27 13.34 33.43 8.53
CA GLU A 27 13.19 32.19 9.31
C GLU A 27 12.23 31.21 8.65
N LEU A 28 11.10 31.68 8.12
CA LEU A 28 10.19 30.80 7.38
C LEU A 28 10.79 30.38 6.04
N LEU A 29 11.54 31.26 5.37
CA LEU A 29 12.19 30.95 4.09
C LEU A 29 13.24 29.84 4.22
N VAL A 30 14.10 29.88 5.25
CA VAL A 30 15.11 28.83 5.42
C VAL A 30 14.46 27.48 5.78
N VAL A 31 13.37 27.48 6.55
CA VAL A 31 12.65 26.26 6.91
C VAL A 31 12.02 25.60 5.67
N VAL A 32 11.35 26.37 4.81
CA VAL A 32 10.73 25.80 3.59
C VAL A 32 11.79 25.28 2.61
N ILE A 33 12.97 25.88 2.56
CA ILE A 33 14.09 25.38 1.76
C ILE A 33 14.59 24.03 2.31
N ILE A 34 14.78 23.92 3.63
CA ILE A 34 15.26 22.68 4.24
C ILE A 34 14.24 21.54 4.02
N ILE A 35 12.95 21.76 4.30
CA ILE A 35 11.92 20.73 4.04
C ILE A 35 11.80 20.41 2.55
N GLY A 36 12.03 21.38 1.65
CA GLY A 36 12.04 21.16 0.21
C GLY A 36 13.14 20.21 -0.22
N ILE A 37 14.36 20.38 0.30
CA ILE A 37 15.49 19.47 0.03
C ILE A 37 15.20 18.07 0.57
N LEU A 38 14.70 17.97 1.80
CA LEU A 38 14.37 16.68 2.41
C LEU A 38 13.25 15.97 1.64
N ALA A 39 12.20 16.68 1.24
CA ALA A 39 11.09 16.12 0.47
C ALA A 39 11.55 15.61 -0.90
N ALA A 40 12.43 16.33 -1.59
CA ALA A 40 12.96 15.92 -2.89
C ALA A 40 13.66 14.55 -2.85
N ILE A 41 14.35 14.23 -1.76
CA ILE A 41 15.02 12.93 -1.56
C ILE A 41 14.04 11.88 -1.01
N ALA A 42 13.19 12.27 -0.06
CA ALA A 42 12.31 11.34 0.65
C ALA A 42 11.18 10.78 -0.22
N ILE A 43 10.58 11.59 -1.09
CA ILE A 43 9.44 11.19 -1.93
C ILE A 43 9.75 9.98 -2.84
N PRO A 44 10.81 9.99 -3.69
CA PRO A 44 11.08 8.85 -4.56
C PRO A 44 11.40 7.57 -3.77
N ILE A 45 12.10 7.68 -2.64
CA ILE A 45 12.38 6.55 -1.76
C ILE A 45 11.07 5.98 -1.21
N PHE A 46 10.19 6.84 -0.69
CA PHE A 46 8.90 6.43 -0.13
C PHE A 46 8.00 5.78 -1.19
N LEU A 47 7.97 6.28 -2.42
CA LEU A 47 7.23 5.67 -3.52
C LEU A 47 7.76 4.26 -3.87
N GLY A 48 9.09 4.08 -3.91
CA GLY A 48 9.70 2.76 -4.13
C GLY A 48 9.40 1.76 -3.00
N GLN A 49 9.35 2.22 -1.75
CA GLN A 49 8.97 1.40 -0.60
C GLN A 49 7.49 0.99 -0.67
N GLN A 50 6.60 1.91 -1.04
CA GLN A 50 5.18 1.59 -1.25
C GLN A 50 4.99 0.56 -2.36
N ASP A 51 5.73 0.69 -3.46
CA ASP A 51 5.66 -0.29 -4.55
C ASP A 51 6.18 -1.67 -4.13
N SER A 52 7.26 -1.72 -3.34
CA SER A 52 7.76 -2.96 -2.75
C SER A 52 6.76 -3.61 -1.79
N ALA A 53 6.04 -2.81 -1.00
CA ALA A 53 4.99 -3.29 -0.11
C ALA A 53 3.79 -3.86 -0.88
N LYS A 54 3.37 -3.18 -1.97
CA LYS A 54 2.30 -3.68 -2.85
C LYS A 54 2.68 -5.00 -3.52
N ASP A 55 3.92 -5.11 -4.00
CA ASP A 55 4.47 -6.34 -4.57
C ASP A 55 4.50 -7.46 -3.51
N GLY A 56 4.86 -7.14 -2.26
CA GLY A 56 4.75 -8.08 -1.13
C GLY A 56 3.31 -8.52 -0.84
N GLY A 57 2.36 -7.60 -0.91
CA GLY A 57 0.93 -7.90 -0.75
C GLY A 57 0.43 -8.92 -1.77
N VAL A 58 0.77 -8.74 -3.05
CA VAL A 58 0.36 -9.67 -4.12
C VAL A 58 0.98 -11.06 -3.94
N LYS A 59 2.23 -11.13 -3.47
CA LYS A 59 2.87 -12.42 -3.15
C LYS A 59 2.10 -13.15 -2.04
N SER A 60 1.64 -12.43 -1.03
CA SER A 60 0.79 -12.98 0.05
C SER A 60 -0.56 -13.45 -0.48
N ASP A 61 -1.20 -12.66 -1.34
CA ASP A 61 -2.47 -13.01 -1.97
C ASP A 61 -2.33 -14.27 -2.83
N LEU A 62 -1.25 -14.41 -3.60
CA LEU A 62 -0.96 -15.61 -4.40
C LEU A 62 -0.73 -16.85 -3.53
N ALA A 63 -0.03 -16.70 -2.40
CA ALA A 63 0.18 -17.80 -1.46
C ALA A 63 -1.15 -18.27 -0.85
N THR A 64 -2.02 -17.33 -0.47
CA THR A 64 -3.35 -17.63 0.08
C THR A 64 -4.26 -18.25 -1.00
N ALA A 65 -4.21 -17.71 -2.23
CA ALA A 65 -4.91 -18.24 -3.38
C ALA A 65 -4.50 -19.69 -3.68
N LYS A 66 -3.20 -20.02 -3.61
CA LYS A 66 -2.72 -21.40 -3.78
C LYS A 66 -3.39 -22.36 -2.80
N ILE A 67 -3.44 -22.00 -1.51
CA ILE A 67 -4.05 -22.83 -0.47
C ILE A 67 -5.56 -22.99 -0.74
N ALA A 68 -6.24 -21.90 -1.10
CA ALA A 68 -7.65 -21.91 -1.42
C ALA A 68 -7.96 -22.78 -2.66
N VAL A 69 -7.13 -22.70 -3.70
CA VAL A 69 -7.25 -23.50 -4.94
C VAL A 69 -7.02 -24.97 -4.66
N VAL A 70 -6.00 -25.32 -3.87
CA VAL A 70 -5.77 -26.72 -3.45
C VAL A 70 -7.00 -27.23 -2.69
N SER A 71 -7.51 -26.45 -1.74
CA SER A 71 -8.70 -26.82 -0.96
C SER A 71 -9.95 -26.99 -1.85
N TYR A 72 -10.10 -26.12 -2.85
CA TYR A 72 -11.19 -26.18 -3.83
C TYR A 72 -11.17 -27.48 -4.64
N PHE A 73 -10.01 -27.93 -5.09
CA PHE A 73 -9.87 -29.19 -5.82
C PHE A 73 -9.93 -30.41 -4.90
N THR A 74 -9.49 -30.33 -3.65
CA THR A 74 -9.65 -31.43 -2.68
C THR A 74 -11.10 -31.67 -2.28
N ASP A 75 -11.94 -30.63 -2.32
CA ASP A 75 -13.40 -30.73 -2.12
C ASP A 75 -14.13 -31.40 -3.31
N GLY A 76 -13.40 -31.81 -4.36
CA GLY A 76 -13.95 -32.57 -5.49
C GLY A 76 -14.43 -31.71 -6.66
N ALA A 77 -14.11 -30.41 -6.67
CA ALA A 77 -14.43 -29.57 -7.81
C ALA A 77 -13.60 -29.95 -9.05
N THR A 78 -14.21 -29.85 -10.23
CA THR A 78 -13.61 -30.25 -11.52
C THR A 78 -13.47 -29.10 -12.50
N VAL A 79 -13.96 -27.91 -12.14
CA VAL A 79 -13.94 -26.71 -12.98
C VAL A 79 -12.90 -25.73 -12.47
N ALA A 80 -12.57 -24.71 -13.28
CA ALA A 80 -11.64 -23.68 -12.84
C ALA A 80 -12.26 -22.84 -11.70
N PRO A 81 -11.50 -22.51 -10.64
CA PRO A 81 -11.99 -21.69 -9.56
C PRO A 81 -12.18 -20.23 -9.99
N THR A 82 -13.14 -19.56 -9.35
CA THR A 82 -13.36 -18.11 -9.48
C THR A 82 -12.78 -17.36 -8.29
N PHE A 83 -12.18 -16.19 -8.53
CA PHE A 83 -11.63 -15.30 -7.49
C PHE A 83 -12.67 -14.24 -7.08
N ASP A 84 -13.93 -14.64 -6.96
CA ASP A 84 -14.95 -13.71 -6.49
C ASP A 84 -14.63 -13.23 -5.06
N ALA A 85 -14.91 -11.95 -4.81
CA ALA A 85 -14.73 -11.36 -3.49
C ALA A 85 -15.98 -11.50 -2.62
N ALA A 86 -17.06 -12.09 -3.15
CA ALA A 86 -18.30 -12.30 -2.41
C ALA A 86 -18.13 -13.49 -1.45
N ALA A 87 -18.40 -13.27 -0.16
CA ALA A 87 -18.28 -14.31 0.84
C ALA A 87 -19.16 -15.52 0.51
N GLY A 88 -18.58 -16.72 0.54
CA GLY A 88 -19.29 -17.99 0.37
C GLY A 88 -19.37 -18.53 -1.06
N THR A 89 -18.85 -17.81 -2.06
CA THR A 89 -18.70 -18.33 -3.43
C THR A 89 -17.22 -18.50 -3.79
N GLY A 90 -16.95 -19.17 -4.92
CA GLY A 90 -15.60 -19.35 -5.47
C GLY A 90 -14.53 -19.73 -4.44
N LEU A 91 -13.38 -19.03 -4.52
CA LEU A 91 -12.27 -19.19 -3.58
C LEU A 91 -12.49 -18.46 -2.25
N ALA A 92 -13.43 -17.52 -2.16
CA ALA A 92 -13.76 -16.84 -0.90
C ALA A 92 -14.34 -17.83 0.12
N LYS A 93 -15.05 -18.88 -0.31
CA LYS A 93 -15.44 -20.03 0.55
C LYS A 93 -14.23 -20.66 1.25
N TYR A 94 -13.07 -20.67 0.61
CA TYR A 94 -11.83 -21.29 1.08
C TYR A 94 -10.86 -20.28 1.71
N GLY A 95 -11.37 -19.11 2.13
CA GLY A 95 -10.60 -18.11 2.85
C GLY A 95 -9.71 -17.21 1.99
N PHE A 96 -9.87 -17.24 0.66
CA PHE A 96 -9.20 -16.28 -0.20
C PHE A 96 -9.91 -14.91 -0.17
N ALA A 97 -9.13 -13.85 0.07
CA ALA A 97 -9.59 -12.48 -0.09
C ALA A 97 -8.51 -11.69 -0.84
N LYS A 98 -8.89 -11.04 -1.94
CA LYS A 98 -7.97 -10.20 -2.72
C LYS A 98 -7.70 -8.89 -1.97
N SER A 99 -6.44 -8.56 -1.75
CA SER A 99 -6.06 -7.27 -1.16
C SER A 99 -6.12 -6.12 -2.16
N ASP A 100 -6.17 -4.89 -1.65
CA ASP A 100 -6.10 -3.66 -2.48
C ASP A 100 -4.75 -3.48 -3.20
N ASN A 101 -3.73 -4.23 -2.78
CA ASN A 101 -2.41 -4.25 -3.39
C ASN A 101 -2.38 -5.07 -4.69
N THR A 102 -3.39 -5.92 -4.92
CA THR A 102 -3.51 -6.78 -6.10
C THR A 102 -4.47 -6.17 -7.11
N LEU A 103 -3.92 -5.78 -8.27
CA LEU A 103 -4.71 -5.26 -9.39
C LEU A 103 -5.60 -6.36 -9.96
N SER A 104 -5.00 -7.47 -10.36
CA SER A 104 -5.71 -8.65 -10.86
C SER A 104 -5.05 -9.93 -10.37
N ILE A 105 -5.84 -10.98 -10.26
CA ILE A 105 -5.39 -12.35 -10.00
C ILE A 105 -6.22 -13.27 -10.90
N ALA A 106 -5.57 -14.23 -11.55
CA ALA A 106 -6.28 -15.18 -12.39
C ALA A 106 -5.68 -16.58 -12.30
N PHE A 107 -6.57 -17.56 -12.37
CA PHE A 107 -6.21 -18.96 -12.49
C PHE A 107 -5.90 -19.22 -13.96
N LYS A 108 -4.75 -19.81 -14.21
CA LYS A 108 -4.25 -20.16 -15.53
C LYS A 108 -4.07 -21.66 -15.61
N THR A 109 -4.63 -22.19 -16.69
CA THR A 109 -4.64 -23.60 -17.02
C THR A 109 -3.26 -24.07 -17.50
N PRO A 110 -2.98 -25.38 -17.60
CA PRO A 110 -3.96 -26.47 -17.69
C PRO A 110 -4.67 -26.61 -16.35
N ALA A 111 -6.00 -26.56 -16.34
CA ALA A 111 -6.73 -27.26 -15.28
C ALA A 111 -6.27 -28.73 -15.34
N PRO A 112 -6.34 -29.52 -14.26
CA PRO A 112 -6.13 -30.94 -14.35
C PRO A 112 -6.99 -31.50 -15.50
N ALA A 113 -6.35 -31.94 -16.59
CA ALA A 113 -6.99 -32.88 -17.48
C ALA A 113 -7.10 -34.17 -16.66
N ALA A 114 -8.22 -34.33 -15.96
CA ALA A 114 -8.69 -35.52 -15.25
C ALA A 114 -7.78 -36.21 -14.21
N SER A 115 -6.50 -35.84 -14.00
CA SER A 115 -5.62 -36.53 -13.02
C SER A 115 -4.33 -35.80 -12.59
N GLY A 116 -4.11 -34.53 -12.96
CA GLY A 116 -2.85 -33.82 -12.61
C GLY A 116 -3.09 -32.54 -11.81
N THR A 117 -2.61 -32.46 -10.57
CA THR A 117 -2.73 -31.30 -9.65
C THR A 117 -2.02 -30.03 -10.13
N ALA A 118 -1.50 -30.00 -11.36
CA ALA A 118 -0.77 -28.87 -11.91
C ALA A 118 -1.72 -27.70 -12.16
N PHE A 119 -1.38 -26.54 -11.59
CA PHE A 119 -2.05 -25.28 -11.88
C PHE A 119 -1.04 -24.15 -11.82
N CYS A 120 -1.39 -23.03 -12.43
CA CYS A 120 -0.67 -21.78 -12.28
C CYS A 120 -1.65 -20.66 -11.96
N ILE A 121 -1.27 -19.76 -11.06
CA ILE A 121 -2.04 -18.54 -10.75
C ILE A 121 -1.11 -17.37 -11.02
N ASP A 122 -1.56 -16.40 -11.82
CA ASP A 122 -0.87 -15.14 -12.02
C ASP A 122 -1.55 -14.01 -11.25
N GLY A 123 -0.73 -13.08 -10.78
CA GLY A 123 -1.15 -11.91 -10.02
C GLY A 123 -0.38 -10.68 -10.50
N VAL A 124 -1.06 -9.56 -10.55
CA VAL A 124 -0.48 -8.26 -10.94
C VAL A 124 -0.58 -7.33 -9.76
N SER A 125 0.54 -6.73 -9.36
CA SER A 125 0.54 -5.72 -8.31
C SER A 125 -0.04 -4.40 -8.78
N LYS A 126 -0.61 -3.65 -7.84
CA LYS A 126 -1.06 -2.27 -8.04
C LYS A 126 0.10 -1.28 -7.82
N SER A 127 1.35 -1.76 -7.89
CA SER A 127 2.52 -0.91 -7.89
C SER A 127 2.57 -0.09 -9.17
N SER A 128 3.32 1.01 -9.14
CA SER A 128 3.42 1.92 -10.29
C SER A 128 3.89 1.20 -11.57
N GLY A 129 4.66 0.12 -11.42
CA GLY A 129 5.14 -0.72 -12.52
C GLY A 129 4.28 -1.93 -12.88
N ALA A 130 3.17 -2.16 -12.17
CA ALA A 130 2.28 -3.32 -12.36
C ALA A 130 3.03 -4.66 -12.49
N THR A 131 3.91 -4.94 -11.53
CA THR A 131 4.78 -6.12 -11.57
C THR A 131 3.96 -7.40 -11.50
N LYS A 132 4.39 -8.41 -12.25
CA LYS A 132 3.67 -9.67 -12.41
C LYS A 132 4.36 -10.77 -11.63
N PHE A 133 3.55 -11.54 -10.91
CA PHE A 133 3.99 -12.69 -10.14
C PHE A 133 3.14 -13.90 -10.50
N ARG A 134 3.72 -15.08 -10.32
CA ARG A 134 3.04 -16.35 -10.52
C ARG A 134 3.36 -17.32 -9.40
N ILE A 135 2.45 -18.25 -9.17
CA ILE A 135 2.65 -19.38 -8.28
C ILE A 135 2.09 -20.65 -8.93
N THR A 136 2.77 -21.77 -8.77
CA THR A 136 2.29 -23.07 -9.23
C THR A 136 1.99 -24.00 -8.06
N ASP A 137 1.41 -25.16 -8.35
CA ASP A 137 1.21 -26.26 -7.40
C ASP A 137 2.50 -26.68 -6.68
N SER A 138 3.63 -26.68 -7.40
CA SER A 138 4.92 -27.22 -6.96
C SER A 138 5.95 -26.16 -6.55
N THR A 139 5.73 -24.89 -6.90
CA THR A 139 6.70 -23.80 -6.62
C THR A 139 6.13 -22.72 -5.71
N GLY A 140 7.02 -21.91 -5.14
CA GLY A 140 6.67 -20.68 -4.43
C GLY A 140 6.37 -19.53 -5.39
N VAL A 141 6.06 -18.35 -4.84
CA VAL A 141 5.79 -17.17 -5.68
C VAL A 141 7.06 -16.73 -6.40
N THR A 142 7.01 -16.64 -7.73
CA THR A 142 8.11 -16.17 -8.58
C THR A 142 7.66 -15.01 -9.45
N ALA A 143 8.61 -14.20 -9.92
CA ALA A 143 8.31 -13.13 -10.87
C ALA A 143 7.98 -13.70 -12.25
N GLY A 144 7.07 -13.04 -12.97
CA GLY A 144 6.64 -13.42 -14.31
C GLY A 144 5.17 -13.79 -14.39
N VAL A 145 4.77 -14.28 -15.57
CA VAL A 145 3.41 -14.72 -15.86
C VAL A 145 3.34 -16.24 -15.97
N CYS A 146 2.15 -16.78 -15.76
CA CYS A 146 1.90 -18.17 -16.11
C CYS A 146 2.14 -18.38 -17.62
N PRO A 147 2.72 -19.53 -18.00
CA PRO A 147 2.91 -19.89 -19.40
C PRO A 147 1.57 -20.03 -20.14
#